data_AF-A0A316H4S9-F1
#
_entry.id   AF-A0A316H4S9-F1
#
_cell.length_a   1.000
_cell.length_b   1.000
_cell.length_c   1.000
_cell.angle_alpha   90.00
_cell.angle_beta   90.00
_cell.angle_gamma   90.00
#
_symmetry.space_group_name_H-M   'P 1'
#
loop_
_entity.id
_entity.type
_entity.pdbx_description
1 polymer ?
#
loop_
_entity_poly.entity_id
_entity_poly.type
_entity_poly.pdbx_seq_one_letter_code
_entity_poly.pdbx_strand_id
1 'polypeptide(L)'
;MLIIGTNGSDILDGSADPDEIQGLDGDDTLYGHGGEDTLFGGDGDDLLFGGDGDDVLDGGAGNDTLWGGGGADRIIFGDGYGHDVVMDFDVVGGTVGLVASGVTYWEDVQARLFDDADGTALLILDDGSSLRFEGLTVADLEQHHFNLPSAPVCFVAGTLIATERGAVLVERLRIGDLVQTLDDGLQPILWIGRRRTSFGHLAHRHQPVVIRAGAMGHGLPSTDLRLSPQHRLLVAGPDGRRFARGGLAKAKALCGRPGIVQDTACTSVEYVQILLPRHGLVFANGLPAETFLPRAFALASLPEADRADLLQLVPGLADDPDHAYGPPARPILSVRLIEGLPERALRSLPHDVEQAAAA
;
A
#
# COMPACT_ATOMS: atom_id res chain seq x y z
N MET A 1 -24.47 17.49 13.53
CA MET A 1 -24.41 18.56 14.55
C MET A 1 -23.23 18.28 15.48
N LEU A 2 -22.65 19.29 16.16
CA LEU A 2 -21.57 19.05 17.13
C LEU A 2 -22.16 18.93 18.55
N ILE A 3 -21.83 17.85 19.25
CA ILE A 3 -22.18 17.55 20.63
C ILE A 3 -20.89 17.35 21.43
N ILE A 4 -20.77 18.04 22.56
CA ILE A 4 -19.60 17.95 23.44
C ILE A 4 -20.09 17.67 24.85
N GLY A 5 -19.53 16.64 25.46
CA GLY A 5 -19.72 16.26 26.85
C GLY A 5 -18.95 17.18 27.81
N THR A 6 -18.68 16.62 28.98
CA THR A 6 -17.99 17.23 30.11
C THR A 6 -16.79 16.37 30.47
N ASN A 7 -16.04 16.73 31.52
CA ASN A 7 -14.91 15.92 31.99
C ASN A 7 -15.34 14.81 32.96
N GLY A 8 -16.58 14.33 32.86
CA GLY A 8 -17.03 13.18 33.62
C GLY A 8 -18.13 12.46 32.86
N SER A 9 -18.44 11.23 33.27
CA SER A 9 -19.35 10.33 32.58
C SER A 9 -20.65 10.98 32.10
N ASP A 10 -20.83 10.98 30.79
CA ASP A 10 -21.95 11.55 30.07
C ASP A 10 -22.70 10.49 29.26
N ILE A 11 -23.96 10.81 28.94
CA ILE A 11 -24.73 10.10 27.92
C ILE A 11 -25.04 11.12 26.83
N LEU A 12 -24.48 10.92 25.65
CA LEU A 12 -24.55 11.83 24.53
C LEU A 12 -25.36 11.19 23.41
N ASP A 13 -26.52 11.77 23.11
CA ASP A 13 -27.44 11.31 22.08
C ASP A 13 -27.38 12.21 20.84
N GLY A 14 -26.99 11.62 19.72
CA GLY A 14 -27.03 12.18 18.37
C GLY A 14 -28.43 12.19 17.76
N SER A 15 -28.51 12.16 16.44
CA SER A 15 -29.72 12.37 15.67
C SER A 15 -29.79 11.45 14.45
N ALA A 16 -30.72 11.70 13.52
CA ALA A 16 -30.78 10.91 12.28
C ALA A 16 -30.02 11.58 11.11
N ASP A 17 -29.28 12.64 11.40
CA ASP A 17 -28.45 13.41 10.48
C ASP A 17 -26.98 13.33 10.95
N PRO A 18 -25.98 13.53 10.07
CA PRO A 18 -24.56 13.46 10.43
C PRO A 18 -24.17 14.32 11.64
N ASP A 19 -23.58 13.68 12.64
CA ASP A 19 -23.18 14.23 13.92
C ASP A 19 -21.68 14.07 14.21
N GLU A 20 -21.14 15.01 14.99
CA GLU A 20 -19.81 14.92 15.59
C GLU A 20 -20.02 14.95 17.11
N ILE A 21 -19.62 13.89 17.80
CA ILE A 21 -19.86 13.70 19.23
C ILE A 21 -18.51 13.52 19.93
N GLN A 22 -18.27 14.29 20.98
CA GLN A 22 -17.03 14.28 21.77
C GLN A 22 -17.37 14.05 23.25
N GLY A 23 -16.96 12.91 23.81
CA GLY A 23 -17.13 12.54 25.22
C GLY A 23 -16.26 13.39 26.16
N LEU A 24 -14.96 13.42 25.87
CA LEU A 24 -13.87 14.10 26.61
C LEU A 24 -13.23 13.22 27.70
N ASP A 25 -13.48 13.47 28.98
CA ASP A 25 -12.92 12.64 30.06
C ASP A 25 -14.08 11.93 30.76
N GLY A 26 -13.84 10.73 31.29
CA GLY A 26 -14.81 9.94 32.04
C GLY A 26 -15.45 8.85 31.18
N ASP A 27 -16.12 7.91 31.85
CA ASP A 27 -16.73 6.75 31.17
C ASP A 27 -18.03 7.18 30.49
N ASP A 28 -17.99 7.42 29.19
CA ASP A 28 -19.07 8.01 28.41
C ASP A 28 -19.88 6.97 27.62
N THR A 29 -21.10 7.33 27.25
CA THR A 29 -21.93 6.57 26.32
C THR A 29 -22.40 7.46 25.19
N LEU A 30 -21.96 7.16 23.96
CA LEU A 30 -22.22 7.96 22.76
C LEU A 30 -23.12 7.18 21.80
N TYR A 31 -24.21 7.80 21.36
CA TYR A 31 -25.12 7.27 20.35
C TYR A 31 -25.14 8.18 19.11
N GLY A 32 -24.66 7.72 17.96
CA GLY A 32 -24.77 8.44 16.67
C GLY A 32 -26.19 8.36 16.10
N HIS A 33 -26.81 7.17 16.20
CA HIS A 33 -28.12 6.81 15.68
C HIS A 33 -28.18 6.63 14.16
N GLY A 34 -28.25 7.70 13.38
CA GLY A 34 -28.29 7.56 11.93
C GLY A 34 -27.67 8.76 11.24
N GLY A 35 -27.03 8.54 10.09
CA GLY A 35 -26.19 9.55 9.47
C GLY A 35 -24.78 9.02 9.30
N GLU A 36 -23.87 9.84 8.78
CA GLU A 36 -22.44 9.53 8.75
C GLU A 36 -21.81 10.26 9.93
N ASP A 37 -21.67 9.57 11.05
CA ASP A 37 -21.31 10.17 12.34
C ASP A 37 -19.80 10.07 12.62
N THR A 38 -19.31 10.94 13.48
CA THR A 38 -17.95 10.87 14.04
C THR A 38 -18.03 10.91 15.55
N LEU A 39 -17.64 9.81 16.20
CA LEU A 39 -17.74 9.60 17.63
C LEU A 39 -16.33 9.51 18.23
N PHE A 40 -16.03 10.41 19.17
CA PHE A 40 -14.80 10.42 19.96
C PHE A 40 -15.16 10.19 21.42
N GLY A 41 -14.73 9.07 22.01
CA GLY A 41 -14.88 8.78 23.44
C GLY A 41 -14.01 9.73 24.26
N GLY A 42 -12.69 9.54 24.18
CA GLY A 42 -11.71 10.39 24.83
C GLY A 42 -10.93 9.61 25.87
N ASP A 43 -10.75 10.15 27.07
CA ASP A 43 -10.13 9.42 28.18
C ASP A 43 -11.23 8.77 29.04
N GLY A 44 -11.26 7.46 29.21
CA GLY A 44 -12.32 6.78 29.97
C GLY A 44 -12.62 5.40 29.42
N ASP A 45 -13.39 4.57 30.14
CA ASP A 45 -13.90 3.32 29.57
C ASP A 45 -15.25 3.59 28.87
N ASP A 46 -15.24 3.81 27.57
CA ASP A 46 -16.37 4.35 26.81
C ASP A 46 -17.21 3.30 26.06
N LEU A 47 -18.47 3.66 25.80
CA LEU A 47 -19.39 2.90 24.95
C LEU A 47 -19.79 3.74 23.73
N LEU A 48 -19.39 3.33 22.53
CA LEU A 48 -19.68 4.04 21.28
C LEU A 48 -20.61 3.21 20.39
N PHE A 49 -21.73 3.80 19.99
CA PHE A 49 -22.70 3.21 19.06
C PHE A 49 -22.85 4.13 17.84
N GLY A 50 -22.26 3.75 16.70
CA GLY A 50 -22.38 4.50 15.43
C GLY A 50 -23.83 4.58 14.97
N GLY A 51 -24.39 3.44 14.56
CA GLY A 51 -25.80 3.35 14.19
C GLY A 51 -25.97 3.03 12.71
N ASP A 52 -26.90 3.66 12.03
CA ASP A 52 -27.09 3.48 10.58
C ASP A 52 -26.26 4.53 9.80
N GLY A 53 -25.34 4.10 8.94
CA GLY A 53 -24.55 4.95 8.04
C GLY A 53 -23.06 4.60 8.10
N ASP A 54 -22.23 5.33 7.37
CA ASP A 54 -20.79 5.08 7.32
C ASP A 54 -20.10 5.92 8.41
N ASP A 55 -19.85 5.33 9.58
CA ASP A 55 -19.43 6.07 10.77
C ASP A 55 -17.92 6.04 11.01
N VAL A 56 -17.42 6.98 11.81
CA VAL A 56 -16.05 7.00 12.34
C VAL A 56 -16.10 6.91 13.87
N LEU A 57 -15.47 5.88 14.43
CA LEU A 57 -15.44 5.64 15.88
C LEU A 57 -14.00 5.64 16.38
N ASP A 58 -13.71 6.46 17.39
CA ASP A 58 -12.43 6.59 18.06
C ASP A 58 -12.69 6.52 19.58
N GLY A 59 -12.38 5.38 20.19
CA GLY A 59 -12.57 5.18 21.64
C GLY A 59 -11.69 6.13 22.44
N GLY A 60 -10.42 6.25 22.04
CA GLY A 60 -9.45 7.07 22.73
C GLY A 60 -8.68 6.25 23.76
N ALA A 61 -8.33 6.85 24.89
CA ALA A 61 -7.56 6.19 25.94
C ALA A 61 -8.48 5.54 26.98
N GLY A 62 -8.45 4.22 27.06
CA GLY A 62 -9.21 3.47 28.06
C GLY A 62 -9.47 2.06 27.60
N ASN A 63 -10.53 1.42 28.09
CA ASN A 63 -10.96 0.13 27.57
C ASN A 63 -12.37 0.28 26.99
N ASP A 64 -12.43 0.56 25.70
CA ASP A 64 -13.65 0.99 25.05
C ASP A 64 -14.40 -0.18 24.41
N THR A 65 -15.72 -0.02 24.29
CA THR A 65 -16.54 -0.97 23.52
C THR A 65 -17.26 -0.24 22.38
N LEU A 66 -17.01 -0.71 21.16
CA LEU A 66 -17.39 -0.02 19.92
C LEU A 66 -18.37 -0.89 19.12
N TRP A 67 -19.49 -0.30 18.72
CA TRP A 67 -20.43 -0.86 17.74
C TRP A 67 -20.52 0.09 16.54
N GLY A 68 -20.08 -0.37 15.37
CA GLY A 68 -20.23 0.40 14.13
C GLY A 68 -21.70 0.47 13.71
N GLY A 69 -22.40 -0.66 13.79
CA GLY A 69 -23.78 -0.76 13.34
C GLY A 69 -23.88 -1.08 11.85
N GLY A 70 -24.73 -0.35 11.15
CA GLY A 70 -25.07 -0.61 9.76
C GLY A 70 -24.39 0.36 8.80
N GLY A 71 -23.30 -0.05 8.17
CA GLY A 71 -22.65 0.71 7.11
C GLY A 71 -21.20 0.27 6.94
N ALA A 72 -20.42 1.06 6.21
CA ALA A 72 -18.99 0.84 6.07
C ALA A 72 -18.21 1.71 7.06
N ASP A 73 -18.07 1.21 8.29
CA ASP A 73 -17.54 1.99 9.40
C ASP A 73 -16.01 2.02 9.46
N ARG A 74 -15.48 3.04 10.12
CA ARG A 74 -14.06 3.22 10.36
C ARG A 74 -13.75 3.31 11.85
N ILE A 75 -13.00 2.34 12.35
CA ILE A 75 -12.47 2.33 13.72
C ILE A 75 -11.09 2.98 13.73
N ILE A 76 -10.85 3.92 14.64
CA ILE A 76 -9.54 4.50 14.91
C ILE A 76 -8.95 3.85 16.16
N PHE A 77 -7.69 3.43 16.07
CA PHE A 77 -7.00 2.78 17.18
C PHE A 77 -5.51 3.10 17.15
N GLY A 78 -4.86 3.18 18.31
CA GLY A 78 -3.46 3.60 18.38
C GLY A 78 -2.74 3.27 19.67
N ASP A 79 -1.48 3.73 19.76
CA ASP A 79 -0.73 3.64 21.01
C ASP A 79 -1.43 4.49 22.08
N GLY A 80 -1.54 3.95 23.29
CA GLY A 80 -2.20 4.57 24.45
C GLY A 80 -3.69 4.29 24.57
N TYR A 81 -4.28 3.55 23.64
CA TYR A 81 -5.72 3.28 23.58
C TYR A 81 -6.20 2.14 24.49
N GLY A 82 -5.36 1.66 25.43
CA GLY A 82 -5.71 0.55 26.33
C GLY A 82 -6.25 -0.72 25.63
N HIS A 83 -7.37 -1.29 26.10
CA HIS A 83 -7.88 -2.60 25.66
C HIS A 83 -9.31 -2.56 25.14
N ASP A 84 -9.45 -2.30 23.85
CA ASP A 84 -10.74 -2.06 23.21
C ASP A 84 -11.35 -3.32 22.59
N VAL A 85 -12.67 -3.31 22.45
CA VAL A 85 -13.46 -4.35 21.81
C VAL A 85 -14.38 -3.75 20.75
N VAL A 86 -14.23 -4.21 19.51
CA VAL A 86 -15.19 -3.94 18.42
C VAL A 86 -16.16 -5.11 18.34
N MET A 87 -17.45 -4.82 18.48
CA MET A 87 -18.47 -5.85 18.70
C MET A 87 -19.10 -6.40 17.42
N ASP A 88 -19.07 -5.64 16.32
CA ASP A 88 -19.79 -5.96 15.08
C ASP A 88 -19.05 -5.53 13.81
N PHE A 89 -17.72 -5.57 13.82
CA PHE A 89 -16.88 -5.11 12.70
C PHE A 89 -17.32 -5.69 11.33
N ASP A 90 -17.64 -4.82 10.37
CA ASP A 90 -17.97 -5.23 9.01
C ASP A 90 -16.73 -5.62 8.20
N VAL A 91 -16.56 -6.92 7.95
CA VAL A 91 -15.46 -7.47 7.12
C VAL A 91 -15.62 -7.23 5.62
N VAL A 92 -16.70 -6.58 5.17
CA VAL A 92 -16.89 -6.28 3.73
C VAL A 92 -16.49 -4.84 3.42
N GLY A 93 -16.97 -3.88 4.21
CA GLY A 93 -16.74 -2.45 4.01
C GLY A 93 -15.94 -1.76 5.10
N GLY A 94 -15.89 -2.34 6.30
CA GLY A 94 -15.27 -1.74 7.48
C GLY A 94 -13.75 -1.59 7.38
N THR A 95 -13.24 -0.55 8.03
CA THR A 95 -11.80 -0.27 8.07
C THR A 95 -11.30 0.10 9.47
N VAL A 96 -10.01 -0.12 9.69
CA VAL A 96 -9.26 0.23 10.89
C VAL A 96 -8.16 1.19 10.48
N GLY A 97 -8.16 2.38 11.08
CA GLY A 97 -7.11 3.38 10.99
C GLY A 97 -6.20 3.26 12.19
N LEU A 98 -4.95 2.84 11.97
CA LEU A 98 -3.95 2.76 13.03
C LEU A 98 -3.18 4.09 13.15
N VAL A 99 -3.31 4.77 14.28
CA VAL A 99 -2.69 6.08 14.55
C VAL A 99 -1.58 5.94 15.59
N ALA A 100 -0.50 6.70 15.42
CA ALA A 100 0.66 6.75 16.34
C ALA A 100 1.34 5.41 16.67
N SER A 101 0.94 4.28 16.06
CA SER A 101 1.23 2.92 16.52
C SER A 101 2.55 2.29 16.06
N GLY A 102 3.33 3.03 15.25
CA GLY A 102 4.47 2.48 14.52
C GLY A 102 4.11 1.41 13.47
N VAL A 103 2.84 1.01 13.36
CA VAL A 103 2.32 0.04 12.41
C VAL A 103 2.14 0.70 11.06
N THR A 104 2.94 0.30 10.09
CA THR A 104 3.00 0.96 8.78
C THR A 104 2.54 0.04 7.66
N TYR A 105 2.76 -1.26 7.82
CA TYR A 105 2.43 -2.26 6.81
C TYR A 105 1.51 -3.35 7.33
N TRP A 106 0.85 -4.03 6.41
CA TRP A 106 0.06 -5.21 6.73
C TRP A 106 0.89 -6.27 7.44
N GLU A 107 2.17 -6.41 7.10
CA GLU A 107 3.07 -7.32 7.78
C GLU A 107 3.23 -7.00 9.27
N ASP A 108 3.25 -5.70 9.63
CA ASP A 108 3.32 -5.28 11.03
C ASP A 108 2.03 -5.63 11.76
N VAL A 109 0.87 -5.46 11.11
CA VAL A 109 -0.43 -5.89 11.63
C VAL A 109 -0.48 -7.41 11.80
N GLN A 110 -0.07 -8.17 10.79
CA GLN A 110 -0.07 -9.63 10.84
C GLN A 110 0.82 -10.19 11.93
N ALA A 111 1.94 -9.53 12.23
CA ALA A 111 2.84 -9.91 13.31
C ALA A 111 2.22 -9.70 14.70
N ARG A 112 1.14 -8.91 14.77
CA ARG A 112 0.46 -8.46 15.98
C ARG A 112 -0.97 -8.99 16.11
N LEU A 113 -1.49 -9.62 15.07
CA LEU A 113 -2.80 -10.26 15.05
C LEU A 113 -2.67 -11.72 15.49
N PHE A 114 -3.45 -12.09 16.49
CA PHE A 114 -3.53 -13.45 17.01
C PHE A 114 -4.98 -13.83 17.26
N ASP A 115 -5.31 -15.10 17.08
CA ASP A 115 -6.53 -15.65 17.67
C ASP A 115 -6.25 -15.88 19.16
N ASP A 116 -7.09 -15.32 20.02
CA ASP A 116 -6.97 -15.46 21.46
C ASP A 116 -7.43 -16.84 21.95
N ALA A 117 -7.58 -17.02 23.28
CA ALA A 117 -7.99 -18.29 23.86
C ALA A 117 -9.40 -18.74 23.43
N ASP A 118 -10.27 -17.79 23.10
CA ASP A 118 -11.64 -18.03 22.64
C ASP A 118 -11.72 -18.15 21.11
N GLY A 119 -10.60 -17.99 20.41
CA GLY A 119 -10.51 -18.05 18.95
C GLY A 119 -10.93 -16.75 18.28
N THR A 120 -10.86 -15.63 18.99
CA THR A 120 -11.23 -14.30 18.51
C THR A 120 -10.01 -13.49 18.14
N ALA A 121 -10.09 -12.74 17.04
CA ALA A 121 -9.00 -11.91 16.55
C ALA A 121 -8.67 -10.80 17.55
N LEU A 122 -7.39 -10.68 17.86
CA LEU A 122 -6.83 -9.70 18.77
C LEU A 122 -5.58 -9.08 18.14
N LEU A 123 -5.61 -7.77 17.93
CA LEU A 123 -4.45 -6.97 17.54
C LEU A 123 -3.77 -6.44 18.80
N ILE A 124 -2.44 -6.57 18.92
CA ILE A 124 -1.66 -6.04 20.05
C ILE A 124 -0.51 -5.15 19.57
N LEU A 125 -0.50 -3.88 19.96
CA LEU A 125 0.53 -2.88 19.64
C LEU A 125 1.77 -3.01 20.55
N ASP A 126 2.84 -2.29 20.23
CA ASP A 126 4.13 -2.42 20.94
C ASP A 126 4.08 -1.92 22.39
N ASP A 127 3.21 -0.95 22.65
CA ASP A 127 2.97 -0.39 23.97
C ASP A 127 2.08 -1.26 24.86
N GLY A 128 1.47 -2.30 24.27
CA GLY A 128 0.56 -3.23 24.94
C GLY A 128 -0.92 -2.94 24.71
N SER A 129 -1.28 -1.85 24.03
CA SER A 129 -2.66 -1.58 23.65
C SER A 129 -3.19 -2.67 22.73
N SER A 130 -4.44 -3.07 22.91
CA SER A 130 -5.05 -4.16 22.15
C SER A 130 -6.44 -3.85 21.63
N LEU A 131 -6.74 -4.30 20.41
CA LEU A 131 -8.06 -4.20 19.79
C LEU A 131 -8.58 -5.60 19.47
N ARG A 132 -9.66 -6.00 20.13
CA ARG A 132 -10.34 -7.29 19.92
C ARG A 132 -11.52 -7.13 18.96
N PHE A 133 -11.67 -8.06 18.01
CA PHE A 133 -12.78 -8.07 17.05
C PHE A 133 -13.74 -9.21 17.37
N GLU A 134 -14.80 -8.93 18.13
CA GLU A 134 -15.70 -9.94 18.63
C GLU A 134 -16.38 -10.74 17.49
N GLY A 135 -16.38 -12.07 17.62
CA GLY A 135 -16.98 -12.96 16.63
C GLY A 135 -16.15 -13.16 15.35
N LEU A 136 -15.00 -12.50 15.19
CA LEU A 136 -14.09 -12.66 14.06
C LEU A 136 -12.83 -13.43 14.45
N THR A 137 -12.24 -14.12 13.49
CA THR A 137 -10.91 -14.74 13.62
C THR A 137 -9.89 -13.96 12.80
N VAL A 138 -8.59 -14.17 13.04
CA VAL A 138 -7.53 -13.55 12.22
C VAL A 138 -7.68 -13.91 10.73
N ALA A 139 -8.25 -15.07 10.41
CA ALA A 139 -8.48 -15.49 9.04
C ALA A 139 -9.55 -14.65 8.31
N ASP A 140 -10.43 -13.98 9.05
CA ASP A 140 -11.46 -13.10 8.51
C ASP A 140 -10.91 -11.70 8.21
N LEU A 141 -9.72 -11.36 8.71
CA LEU A 141 -9.10 -10.06 8.55
C LEU A 141 -8.05 -10.05 7.42
N GLU A 142 -8.19 -9.10 6.50
CA GLU A 142 -7.26 -8.88 5.38
C GLU A 142 -6.68 -7.47 5.41
N GLN A 143 -5.61 -7.27 4.63
CA GLN A 143 -4.98 -5.96 4.44
C GLN A 143 -5.97 -4.83 4.12
N HIS A 144 -7.03 -5.08 3.37
CA HIS A 144 -7.94 -4.00 2.98
C HIS A 144 -8.76 -3.44 4.14
N HIS A 145 -8.91 -4.20 5.23
CA HIS A 145 -9.52 -3.71 6.46
C HIS A 145 -8.60 -2.74 7.21
N PHE A 146 -7.30 -2.77 6.98
CA PHE A 146 -6.38 -1.86 7.65
C PHE A 146 -5.95 -0.86 6.60
N ASN A 147 -6.35 0.40 6.71
CA ASN A 147 -6.15 1.46 5.71
C ASN A 147 -4.66 1.85 5.56
N LEU A 148 -3.85 0.85 5.19
CA LEU A 148 -2.40 0.84 5.14
C LEU A 148 -1.96 0.97 3.69
N PRO A 149 -0.93 1.78 3.42
CA PRO A 149 -0.46 2.00 2.06
C PRO A 149 -0.01 0.70 1.40
N SER A 150 -0.32 0.55 0.11
CA SER A 150 0.21 -0.58 -0.67
C SER A 150 1.73 -0.46 -0.76
N ALA A 151 2.45 -1.57 -0.57
CA ALA A 151 3.91 -1.59 -0.68
C ALA A 151 4.42 -0.89 -1.96
N PRO A 152 5.53 -0.12 -1.87
CA PRO A 152 5.99 0.70 -2.98
C PRO A 152 6.52 -0.17 -4.12
N VAL A 153 6.63 0.44 -5.31
CA VAL A 153 7.19 -0.22 -6.48
C VAL A 153 8.68 -0.47 -6.27
N CYS A 154 9.09 -1.74 -6.31
CA CYS A 154 10.45 -2.16 -6.05
C CYS A 154 10.97 -3.13 -7.12
N PHE A 155 12.22 -2.95 -7.54
CA PHE A 155 13.01 -3.98 -8.21
C PHE A 155 13.45 -5.04 -7.21
N VAL A 156 13.71 -6.26 -7.68
CA VAL A 156 14.32 -7.32 -6.85
C VAL A 156 15.81 -7.40 -7.16
N ALA A 157 16.65 -7.57 -6.13
CA ALA A 157 18.08 -7.81 -6.30
C ALA A 157 18.33 -8.95 -7.31
N GLY A 158 19.33 -8.76 -8.18
CA GLY A 158 19.55 -9.59 -9.37
C GLY A 158 18.97 -9.00 -10.66
N THR A 159 18.13 -7.98 -10.58
CA THR A 159 17.65 -7.24 -11.76
C THR A 159 18.80 -6.45 -12.39
N LEU A 160 18.97 -6.56 -13.71
CA LEU A 160 19.93 -5.79 -14.50
C LEU A 160 19.29 -4.51 -15.01
N ILE A 161 19.83 -3.34 -14.65
CA ILE A 161 19.39 -2.03 -15.13
C ILE A 161 20.37 -1.54 -16.18
N ALA A 162 19.85 -1.10 -17.33
CA ALA A 162 20.69 -0.49 -18.38
C ALA A 162 21.29 0.84 -17.90
N THR A 163 22.61 1.01 -18.07
CA THR A 163 23.35 2.22 -17.70
C THR A 163 24.28 2.64 -18.83
N GLU A 164 24.90 3.82 -18.72
CA GLU A 164 25.92 4.28 -19.69
C GLU A 164 27.12 3.32 -19.84
N ARG A 165 27.37 2.46 -18.84
CA ARG A 165 28.47 1.48 -18.81
C ARG A 165 28.01 0.06 -19.15
N GLY A 166 26.80 -0.08 -19.70
CA GLY A 166 26.12 -1.36 -19.91
C GLY A 166 25.22 -1.76 -18.74
N ALA A 167 24.69 -2.98 -18.78
CA ALA A 167 23.75 -3.46 -17.77
C ALA A 167 24.42 -3.72 -16.40
N VAL A 168 23.90 -3.11 -15.34
CA VAL A 168 24.42 -3.21 -13.96
C VAL A 168 23.34 -3.78 -13.05
N LEU A 169 23.73 -4.68 -12.14
CA LEU A 169 22.81 -5.20 -11.11
C LEU A 169 22.25 -4.07 -10.25
N VAL A 170 20.95 -4.07 -10.02
CA VAL A 170 20.24 -2.99 -9.31
C VAL A 170 20.80 -2.76 -7.90
N GLU A 171 21.19 -3.82 -7.20
CA GLU A 171 21.82 -3.74 -5.87
C GLU A 171 23.24 -3.16 -5.90
N ARG A 172 23.87 -3.06 -7.07
CA ARG A 172 25.21 -2.48 -7.27
C ARG A 172 25.17 -1.02 -7.72
N LEU A 173 24.02 -0.50 -8.13
CA LEU A 173 23.86 0.91 -8.49
C LEU A 173 24.17 1.83 -7.30
N ARG A 174 24.58 3.04 -7.63
CA ARG A 174 24.91 4.13 -6.71
C ARG A 174 24.20 5.41 -7.11
N ILE A 175 23.96 6.28 -6.13
CA ILE A 175 23.48 7.64 -6.40
C ILE A 175 24.48 8.33 -7.36
N GLY A 176 23.94 8.99 -8.37
CA GLY A 176 24.69 9.64 -9.45
C GLY A 176 25.01 8.74 -10.65
N ASP A 177 24.85 7.41 -10.56
CA ASP A 177 24.99 6.54 -11.74
C ASP A 177 23.94 6.94 -12.80
N LEU A 178 24.35 6.97 -14.08
CA LEU A 178 23.50 7.31 -15.21
C LEU A 178 22.79 6.07 -15.74
N VAL A 179 21.47 5.99 -15.56
CA VAL A 179 20.62 4.92 -16.08
C VAL A 179 19.97 5.30 -17.39
N GLN A 180 19.87 4.36 -18.32
CA GLN A 180 19.17 4.56 -19.57
C GLN A 180 17.66 4.51 -19.32
N THR A 181 16.98 5.60 -19.63
CA THR A 181 15.52 5.70 -19.58
C THR A 181 14.92 5.57 -20.98
N LEU A 182 13.64 5.23 -21.03
CA LEU A 182 12.90 5.12 -22.29
C LEU A 182 12.74 6.46 -23.00
N ASP A 183 12.43 7.53 -22.26
CA ASP A 183 11.97 8.81 -22.83
C ASP A 183 13.01 9.93 -22.74
N ASP A 184 13.81 9.93 -21.69
CA ASP A 184 14.65 11.07 -21.31
C ASP A 184 16.15 10.78 -21.50
N GLY A 185 16.50 9.68 -22.16
CA GLY A 185 17.89 9.25 -22.34
C GLY A 185 18.55 8.85 -21.01
N LEU A 186 19.84 9.13 -20.86
CA LEU A 186 20.59 8.88 -19.63
C LEU A 186 20.18 9.86 -18.53
N GLN A 187 19.74 9.33 -17.39
CA GLN A 187 19.32 10.13 -16.23
C GLN A 187 20.08 9.70 -14.96
N PRO A 188 20.50 10.64 -14.10
CA PRO A 188 21.21 10.32 -12.87
C PRO A 188 20.25 9.77 -11.81
N ILE A 189 20.68 8.77 -11.06
CA ILE A 189 19.95 8.34 -9.86
C ILE A 189 20.11 9.39 -8.77
N LEU A 190 19.00 9.90 -8.24
CA LEU A 190 19.00 10.85 -7.13
C LEU A 190 18.95 10.18 -5.77
N TRP A 191 18.27 9.03 -5.67
CA TRP A 191 18.10 8.31 -4.42
C TRP A 191 17.91 6.81 -4.65
N ILE A 192 18.33 6.00 -3.68
CA ILE A 192 18.19 4.54 -3.69
C ILE A 192 17.67 4.08 -2.33
N GLY A 193 16.50 3.45 -2.31
CA GLY A 193 15.95 2.75 -1.15
C GLY A 193 16.26 1.25 -1.21
N ARG A 194 16.46 0.62 -0.04
CA ARG A 194 16.70 -0.83 0.05
C ARG A 194 16.01 -1.42 1.25
N ARG A 195 15.31 -2.54 1.02
CA ARG A 195 14.64 -3.28 2.09
C ARG A 195 14.79 -4.78 1.88
N ARG A 196 15.17 -5.49 2.93
CA ARG A 196 15.14 -6.97 2.95
C ARG A 196 13.91 -7.45 3.71
N THR A 197 13.24 -8.46 3.18
CA THR A 197 12.06 -9.08 3.78
C THR A 197 12.25 -10.60 3.84
N SER A 198 11.82 -11.28 4.92
CA SER A 198 11.97 -12.74 5.14
C SER A 198 10.67 -13.43 5.60
N PHE A 199 10.51 -14.73 5.28
CA PHE A 199 9.28 -15.57 5.28
C PHE A 199 8.64 -15.94 6.62
N GLY A 200 8.42 -14.96 7.50
CA GLY A 200 7.28 -14.98 8.43
C GLY A 200 6.15 -14.03 8.00
N HIS A 201 6.42 -13.18 7.01
CA HIS A 201 5.69 -11.95 6.68
C HIS A 201 5.28 -11.85 5.19
N LEU A 202 5.25 -12.97 4.45
CA LEU A 202 4.80 -12.96 3.06
C LEU A 202 3.50 -13.72 2.96
N ALA A 203 2.37 -13.06 3.23
CA ALA A 203 1.10 -13.50 2.66
C ALA A 203 1.32 -13.68 1.14
N HIS A 204 0.73 -14.72 0.55
CA HIS A 204 0.95 -15.10 -0.86
C HIS A 204 0.89 -13.93 -1.86
N ARG A 205 0.28 -12.79 -1.52
CA ARG A 205 0.20 -11.58 -2.35
C ARG A 205 1.49 -10.75 -2.46
N HIS A 206 2.50 -10.92 -1.60
CA HIS A 206 3.74 -10.10 -1.61
C HIS A 206 4.98 -10.79 -2.20
N GLN A 207 4.86 -12.07 -2.55
CA GLN A 207 5.93 -12.83 -3.19
C GLN A 207 6.23 -12.29 -4.59
N PRO A 208 7.51 -12.20 -4.99
CA PRO A 208 7.89 -11.62 -6.27
C PRO A 208 7.17 -12.25 -7.46
N VAL A 209 6.91 -11.44 -8.47
CA VAL A 209 6.49 -11.94 -9.78
C VAL A 209 7.74 -12.24 -10.59
N VAL A 210 7.82 -13.45 -11.12
CA VAL A 210 8.85 -13.89 -12.06
C VAL A 210 8.28 -13.80 -13.47
N ILE A 211 8.95 -13.01 -14.30
CA ILE A 211 8.70 -12.93 -15.74
C ILE A 211 9.87 -13.62 -16.42
N ARG A 212 9.60 -14.79 -17.01
CA ARG A 212 10.62 -15.59 -17.70
C ARG A 212 11.15 -14.87 -18.93
N ALA A 213 12.38 -15.17 -19.29
CA ALA A 213 13.00 -14.62 -20.49
C ALA A 213 12.08 -14.82 -21.73
N GLY A 214 11.86 -13.77 -22.50
CA GLY A 214 10.98 -13.77 -23.67
C GLY A 214 9.47 -13.79 -23.41
N ALA A 215 9.00 -13.85 -22.15
CA ALA A 215 7.57 -13.93 -21.84
C ALA A 215 6.75 -12.70 -22.27
N MET A 216 7.41 -11.54 -22.42
CA MET A 216 6.81 -10.28 -22.87
C MET A 216 6.98 -10.06 -24.38
N GLY A 217 7.44 -11.08 -25.11
CA GLY A 217 7.66 -11.05 -26.56
C GLY A 217 8.97 -10.37 -26.98
N HIS A 218 9.33 -10.52 -28.26
CA HIS A 218 10.57 -9.95 -28.83
C HIS A 218 11.87 -10.34 -28.10
N GLY A 219 11.87 -11.48 -27.41
CA GLY A 219 13.01 -11.92 -26.60
C GLY A 219 13.15 -11.19 -25.26
N LEU A 220 12.12 -10.45 -24.83
CA LEU A 220 12.11 -9.66 -23.59
C LEU A 220 11.26 -10.32 -22.47
N PRO A 221 11.66 -10.18 -21.20
CA PRO A 221 12.98 -9.69 -20.77
C PRO A 221 14.10 -10.61 -21.27
N SER A 222 15.32 -10.10 -21.42
CA SER A 222 16.47 -10.84 -21.96
C SER A 222 16.91 -12.00 -21.05
N THR A 223 16.63 -11.86 -19.76
CA THR A 223 16.83 -12.85 -18.70
C THR A 223 15.65 -12.81 -17.75
N ASP A 224 15.42 -13.88 -16.99
CA ASP A 224 14.34 -13.93 -16.00
C ASP A 224 14.37 -12.69 -15.09
N LEU A 225 13.26 -11.97 -15.04
CA LEU A 225 13.09 -10.74 -14.30
C LEU A 225 12.19 -10.99 -13.09
N ARG A 226 12.64 -10.54 -11.91
CA ARG A 226 11.88 -10.62 -10.66
C ARG A 226 11.53 -9.22 -10.20
N LEU A 227 10.26 -8.99 -9.88
CA LEU A 227 9.76 -7.68 -9.45
C LEU A 227 8.78 -7.84 -8.29
N SER A 228 8.58 -6.77 -7.53
CA SER A 228 7.44 -6.71 -6.61
C SER A 228 6.10 -6.85 -7.35
N PRO A 229 5.06 -7.43 -6.74
CA PRO A 229 3.73 -7.59 -7.34
C PRO A 229 3.12 -6.29 -7.90
N GLN A 230 3.39 -5.17 -7.23
CA GLN A 230 2.88 -3.84 -7.55
C GLN A 230 3.68 -3.14 -8.65
N HIS A 231 4.89 -3.61 -8.96
CA HIS A 231 5.77 -3.02 -9.96
C HIS A 231 5.10 -2.94 -11.31
N ARG A 232 5.11 -1.78 -11.97
CA ARG A 232 4.46 -1.66 -13.27
C ARG A 232 5.44 -1.68 -14.43
N LEU A 233 4.99 -2.34 -15.48
CA LEU A 233 5.71 -2.58 -16.72
C LEU A 233 4.95 -1.93 -17.87
N LEU A 234 5.70 -1.47 -18.87
CA LEU A 234 5.09 -0.98 -20.09
C LEU A 234 4.45 -2.13 -20.87
N VAL A 235 3.17 -1.98 -21.18
CA VAL A 235 2.43 -2.89 -22.07
C VAL A 235 1.70 -2.08 -23.15
N ALA A 236 1.37 -2.71 -24.28
CA ALA A 236 0.55 -2.05 -25.30
C ALA A 236 -0.83 -1.66 -24.75
N GLY A 237 -1.38 -0.56 -25.31
CA GLY A 237 -2.76 -0.16 -25.06
C GLY A 237 -3.79 -1.07 -25.76
N PRO A 238 -5.08 -1.02 -25.36
CA PRO A 238 -6.18 -1.86 -25.86
C PRO A 238 -6.35 -1.89 -27.38
N ASP A 239 -5.94 -0.84 -28.07
CA ASP A 239 -6.10 -0.62 -29.50
C ASP A 239 -4.93 -1.14 -30.35
N GLY A 240 -3.86 -1.65 -29.73
CA GLY A 240 -2.70 -2.22 -30.42
C GLY A 240 -1.98 -1.24 -31.36
N ARG A 241 -2.22 0.08 -31.25
CA ARG A 241 -1.60 1.11 -32.10
C ARG A 241 -0.48 1.84 -31.33
N ARG A 242 0.71 1.84 -31.95
CA ARG A 242 1.98 2.55 -31.65
C ARG A 242 1.99 3.54 -30.45
N PHE A 243 2.34 3.03 -29.27
CA PHE A 243 3.52 3.32 -28.43
C PHE A 243 4.16 4.71 -28.25
N ALA A 244 3.45 5.82 -28.44
CA ALA A 244 3.71 7.01 -27.60
C ALA A 244 2.88 7.00 -26.30
N ARG A 245 1.88 6.10 -26.22
CA ARG A 245 0.81 6.08 -25.20
C ARG A 245 0.54 4.68 -24.63
N GLY A 246 1.56 3.81 -24.57
CA GLY A 246 1.45 2.53 -23.86
C GLY A 246 1.10 2.76 -22.39
N GLY A 247 0.45 1.79 -21.77
CA GLY A 247 0.02 1.88 -20.37
C GLY A 247 0.88 1.05 -19.44
N LEU A 248 0.83 1.37 -18.15
CA LEU A 248 1.53 0.64 -17.10
C LEU A 248 0.61 -0.39 -16.48
N ALA A 249 1.04 -1.66 -16.52
CA ALA A 249 0.35 -2.78 -15.90
C ALA A 249 1.18 -3.33 -14.73
N LYS A 250 0.53 -3.55 -13.58
CA LYS A 250 1.16 -4.19 -12.42
C LYS A 250 1.61 -5.61 -12.79
N ALA A 251 2.80 -6.01 -12.37
CA ALA A 251 3.35 -7.34 -12.61
C ALA A 251 2.40 -8.45 -12.16
N LYS A 252 1.73 -8.28 -11.00
CA LYS A 252 0.74 -9.22 -10.49
C LYS A 252 -0.46 -9.42 -11.42
N ALA A 253 -0.89 -8.36 -12.11
CA ALA A 253 -2.00 -8.44 -13.07
C ALA A 253 -1.62 -9.20 -14.35
N LEU A 254 -0.34 -9.49 -14.56
CA LEU A 254 0.15 -10.29 -15.68
C LEU A 254 0.31 -11.78 -15.32
N CYS A 255 0.23 -12.13 -14.02
CA CYS A 255 0.34 -13.53 -13.57
C CYS A 255 -0.73 -14.43 -14.19
N GLY A 256 -0.35 -15.69 -14.46
CA GLY A 256 -1.21 -16.66 -15.14
C GLY A 256 -1.04 -16.67 -16.65
N ARG A 257 -0.33 -15.68 -17.21
CA ARG A 257 0.13 -15.70 -18.60
C ARG A 257 1.33 -16.63 -18.78
N PRO A 258 1.55 -17.19 -19.99
CA PRO A 258 2.68 -18.05 -20.26
C PRO A 258 4.02 -17.40 -19.87
N GLY A 259 4.77 -18.04 -18.97
CA GLY A 259 6.06 -17.54 -18.49
C GLY A 259 5.98 -16.43 -17.44
N ILE A 260 4.80 -16.10 -16.91
CA ILE A 260 4.63 -15.10 -15.84
C ILE A 260 3.94 -15.73 -14.65
N VAL A 261 4.69 -15.90 -13.56
CA VAL A 261 4.23 -16.61 -12.37
C VAL A 261 4.58 -15.84 -11.11
N GLN A 262 3.79 -16.03 -10.07
CA GLN A 262 4.20 -15.61 -8.74
C GLN A 262 5.15 -16.65 -8.15
N ASP A 263 6.26 -16.19 -7.56
CA ASP A 263 7.27 -17.04 -6.96
C ASP A 263 6.88 -17.47 -5.55
N THR A 264 6.00 -18.47 -5.47
CA THR A 264 5.44 -18.92 -4.20
C THR A 264 6.42 -19.65 -3.29
N ALA A 265 7.63 -19.94 -3.77
CA ALA A 265 8.70 -20.57 -3.01
C ALA A 265 9.71 -19.56 -2.44
N CYS A 266 9.60 -18.27 -2.78
CA CYS A 266 10.55 -17.26 -2.34
C CYS A 266 10.41 -16.97 -0.84
N THR A 267 11.44 -17.31 -0.06
CA THR A 267 11.46 -17.12 1.40
C THR A 267 12.18 -15.85 1.87
N SER A 268 12.94 -15.19 1.00
CA SER A 268 13.51 -13.89 1.30
C SER A 268 13.77 -13.13 0.02
N VAL A 269 13.57 -11.81 0.07
CA VAL A 269 13.76 -10.92 -1.06
C VAL A 269 14.35 -9.60 -0.59
N GLU A 270 15.29 -9.07 -1.38
CA GLU A 270 15.79 -7.71 -1.25
C GLU A 270 15.15 -6.86 -2.35
N TYR A 271 14.40 -5.86 -1.92
CA TYR A 271 13.72 -4.89 -2.74
C TYR A 271 14.57 -3.61 -2.82
N VAL A 272 14.68 -3.06 -4.03
CA VAL A 272 15.45 -1.85 -4.34
C VAL A 272 14.57 -0.87 -5.09
N GLN A 273 14.52 0.37 -4.62
CA GLN A 273 13.88 1.50 -5.28
C GLN A 273 14.94 2.44 -5.83
N ILE A 274 14.68 3.04 -6.99
CA ILE A 274 15.52 4.10 -7.56
C ILE A 274 14.66 5.30 -7.93
N LEU A 275 15.07 6.48 -7.48
CA LEU A 275 14.43 7.76 -7.83
C LEU A 275 15.29 8.51 -8.85
N LEU A 276 14.66 9.03 -9.89
CA LEU A 276 15.27 9.86 -10.93
C LEU A 276 14.72 11.30 -10.83
N PRO A 277 15.30 12.30 -11.52
CA PRO A 277 14.82 13.69 -11.51
C PRO A 277 13.38 13.87 -12.01
N ARG A 278 12.91 12.91 -12.80
CA ARG A 278 11.52 12.79 -13.25
C ARG A 278 11.15 11.33 -13.19
N HIS A 279 9.91 11.03 -12.82
CA HIS A 279 9.44 9.65 -12.90
C HIS A 279 9.51 9.16 -14.35
N GLY A 280 10.24 8.07 -14.54
CA GLY A 280 10.55 7.51 -15.85
C GLY A 280 10.49 5.99 -15.85
N LEU A 281 10.69 5.42 -17.04
CA LEU A 281 10.83 3.98 -17.25
C LEU A 281 12.30 3.67 -17.54
N VAL A 282 12.87 2.72 -16.80
CA VAL A 282 14.22 2.19 -17.03
C VAL A 282 14.14 0.80 -17.64
N PHE A 283 15.20 0.37 -18.32
CA PHE A 283 15.27 -0.97 -18.89
C PHE A 283 15.78 -1.98 -17.86
N ALA A 284 14.87 -2.78 -17.31
CA ALA A 284 15.11 -3.84 -16.36
C ALA A 284 15.13 -5.20 -17.08
N ASN A 285 16.30 -5.83 -17.16
CA ASN A 285 16.56 -6.99 -18.03
C ASN A 285 16.05 -6.74 -19.47
N GLY A 286 16.26 -5.52 -19.97
CA GLY A 286 15.76 -5.06 -21.28
C GLY A 286 14.28 -4.68 -21.35
N LEU A 287 13.49 -4.96 -20.31
CA LEU A 287 12.06 -4.63 -20.27
C LEU A 287 11.83 -3.25 -19.60
N PRO A 288 11.08 -2.31 -20.21
CA PRO A 288 10.77 -1.02 -19.59
C PRO A 288 9.88 -1.19 -18.35
N ALA A 289 10.41 -0.72 -17.22
CA ALA A 289 9.84 -0.87 -15.90
C ALA A 289 9.88 0.48 -15.17
N GLU A 290 8.83 0.79 -14.40
CA GLU A 290 8.72 2.10 -13.76
C GLU A 290 9.75 2.28 -12.64
N THR A 291 10.29 3.49 -12.55
CA THR A 291 11.11 3.91 -11.41
C THR A 291 10.22 4.28 -10.22
N PHE A 292 10.84 4.49 -9.05
CA PHE A 292 10.08 4.91 -7.89
C PHE A 292 9.46 6.30 -8.13
N LEU A 293 8.14 6.39 -7.97
CA LEU A 293 7.40 7.66 -7.96
C LEU A 293 6.97 7.95 -6.52
N PRO A 294 7.68 8.85 -5.82
CA PRO A 294 7.27 9.31 -4.50
C PRO A 294 5.89 9.98 -4.56
N ARG A 295 5.02 9.54 -3.65
CA ARG A 295 3.72 10.12 -3.30
C ARG A 295 3.58 9.99 -1.79
N ALA A 296 2.68 10.73 -1.14
CA ALA A 296 2.51 10.63 0.30
C ALA A 296 2.31 9.17 0.79
N PHE A 297 1.45 8.40 0.10
CA PHE A 297 1.28 6.97 0.39
C PHE A 297 2.55 6.13 0.21
N ALA A 298 3.38 6.45 -0.80
CA ALA A 298 4.65 5.76 -1.01
C ALA A 298 5.69 6.14 0.06
N LEU A 299 5.69 7.39 0.54
CA LEU A 299 6.52 7.84 1.67
C LEU A 299 6.12 7.19 2.99
N ALA A 300 4.81 7.09 3.22
CA ALA A 300 4.28 6.38 4.38
C ALA A 300 4.77 4.93 4.38
N SER A 301 4.87 4.30 3.21
CA SER A 301 5.38 2.93 3.03
C SER A 301 6.90 2.77 3.01
N LEU A 302 7.68 3.73 3.54
CA LEU A 302 9.14 3.63 3.62
C LEU A 302 9.61 3.64 5.09
N PRO A 303 10.76 2.99 5.40
CA PRO A 303 11.42 3.16 6.69
C PRO A 303 11.64 4.63 7.04
N GLU A 304 11.65 4.98 8.32
CA GLU A 304 11.79 6.37 8.78
C GLU A 304 13.02 7.07 8.20
N ALA A 305 14.17 6.40 8.18
CA ALA A 305 15.39 6.93 7.59
C ALA A 305 15.23 7.24 6.09
N ASP A 306 14.65 6.30 5.34
CA ASP A 306 14.41 6.45 3.89
C ASP A 306 13.41 7.60 3.61
N ARG A 307 12.38 7.73 4.44
CA ARG A 307 11.40 8.81 4.37
C ARG A 307 12.05 10.17 4.67
N ALA A 308 12.88 10.25 5.71
CA ALA A 308 13.59 11.48 6.07
C ALA A 308 14.53 11.94 4.93
N ASP A 309 15.26 11.02 4.32
CA ASP A 309 16.13 11.31 3.17
C ASP A 309 15.33 11.84 1.96
N LEU A 310 14.18 11.22 1.66
CA LEU A 310 13.33 11.67 0.56
C LEU A 310 12.69 13.04 0.81
N LEU A 311 12.31 13.34 2.06
CA LEU A 311 11.78 14.65 2.42
C LEU A 311 12.81 15.77 2.29
N GLN A 312 14.11 15.47 2.45
CA GLN A 312 15.16 16.45 2.14
C GLN A 312 15.25 16.74 0.63
N LEU A 313 15.04 15.72 -0.21
CA LEU A 313 15.06 15.87 -1.67
C LEU A 313 13.80 16.55 -2.21
N VAL A 314 12.67 16.32 -1.55
CA VAL A 314 11.35 16.81 -1.97
C VAL A 314 10.52 17.23 -0.74
N PRO A 315 10.76 18.44 -0.21
CA PRO A 315 10.12 18.88 1.04
C PRO A 315 8.59 18.88 1.00
N GLY A 316 7.98 19.22 -0.14
CA GLY A 316 6.52 19.30 -0.29
C GLY A 316 5.78 17.95 -0.29
N LEU A 317 6.49 16.82 -0.22
CA LEU A 317 5.85 15.50 -0.11
C LEU A 317 5.23 15.22 1.26
N ALA A 318 5.59 15.98 2.31
CA ALA A 318 5.00 15.83 3.64
C ALA A 318 3.67 16.58 3.80
N ASP A 319 3.46 17.63 3.02
CA ASP A 319 2.43 18.65 3.30
C ASP A 319 1.07 18.33 2.65
N ASP A 320 1.03 17.42 1.67
CA ASP A 320 -0.18 17.12 0.90
C ASP A 320 -0.25 15.62 0.53
N PRO A 321 -1.31 14.89 0.96
CA PRO A 321 -1.48 13.47 0.69
C PRO A 321 -1.61 13.13 -0.81
N ASP A 322 -2.06 14.07 -1.63
CA ASP A 322 -2.18 13.93 -3.08
C ASP A 322 -0.93 14.42 -3.84
N HIS A 323 0.05 14.99 -3.14
CA HIS A 323 1.28 15.44 -3.76
C HIS A 323 2.07 14.27 -4.34
N ALA A 324 2.45 14.42 -5.60
CA ALA A 324 3.31 13.48 -6.30
C ALA A 324 4.59 14.19 -6.75
N TYR A 325 5.71 13.46 -6.74
CA TYR A 325 6.95 13.92 -7.33
C TYR A 325 6.86 13.95 -8.87
N GLY A 326 6.13 14.94 -9.38
CA GLY A 326 5.81 15.11 -10.78
C GLY A 326 4.74 14.14 -11.31
N PRO A 327 4.38 14.29 -12.61
CA PRO A 327 3.40 13.43 -13.25
C PRO A 327 3.96 12.01 -13.49
N PRO A 328 3.09 10.99 -13.55
CA PRO A 328 3.53 9.64 -13.89
C PRO A 328 4.05 9.57 -15.35
N ALA A 329 5.07 8.73 -15.60
CA ALA A 329 5.66 8.57 -16.94
C ALA A 329 4.63 8.11 -17.98
N ARG A 330 3.66 7.29 -17.57
CA ARG A 330 2.61 6.71 -18.42
C ARG A 330 1.31 6.51 -17.61
N PRO A 331 0.13 6.44 -18.28
CA PRO A 331 -1.12 6.10 -17.63
C PRO A 331 -1.12 4.67 -17.07
N ILE A 332 -1.79 4.46 -15.93
CA ILE A 332 -1.94 3.15 -15.30
C ILE A 332 -3.18 2.45 -15.87
N LEU A 333 -3.05 1.19 -16.28
CA LEU A 333 -4.16 0.40 -16.80
C LEU A 333 -4.87 -0.37 -15.69
N SER A 334 -6.20 -0.42 -15.76
CA SER A 334 -7.02 -1.27 -14.89
C SER A 334 -6.94 -2.74 -15.31
N VAL A 335 -7.21 -3.65 -14.38
CA VAL A 335 -7.20 -5.10 -14.64
C VAL A 335 -8.16 -5.46 -15.78
N ARG A 336 -9.36 -4.88 -15.80
CA ARG A 336 -10.36 -5.10 -16.88
C ARG A 336 -9.81 -4.71 -18.26
N LEU A 337 -9.07 -3.60 -18.35
CA LEU A 337 -8.43 -3.19 -19.61
C LEU A 337 -7.30 -4.15 -20.01
N ILE A 338 -6.59 -4.70 -19.04
CA ILE A 338 -5.49 -5.65 -19.27
C ILE A 338 -6.01 -7.02 -19.76
N GLU A 339 -7.15 -7.48 -19.26
CA GLU A 339 -7.80 -8.73 -19.69
C GLU A 339 -8.39 -8.63 -21.10
N GLY A 340 -8.88 -7.44 -21.48
CA GLY A 340 -9.38 -7.17 -22.83
C GLY A 340 -8.30 -7.05 -23.91
N LEU A 341 -7.01 -7.03 -23.54
CA LEU A 341 -5.91 -6.95 -24.49
C LEU A 341 -5.70 -8.28 -25.21
N PRO A 342 -5.64 -8.32 -26.56
CA PRO A 342 -5.27 -9.54 -27.25
C PRO A 342 -3.83 -9.92 -26.90
N GLU A 343 -3.53 -11.22 -26.76
CA GLU A 343 -2.19 -11.70 -26.32
C GLU A 343 -1.05 -11.10 -27.15
N ARG A 344 -1.26 -10.88 -28.45
CA ARG A 344 -0.28 -10.26 -29.36
C ARG A 344 0.10 -8.82 -28.98
N ALA A 345 -0.81 -8.08 -28.34
CA ALA A 345 -0.57 -6.70 -27.92
C ALA A 345 0.25 -6.66 -26.62
N LEU A 346 0.07 -7.65 -25.74
CA LEU A 346 0.85 -7.77 -24.51
C LEU A 346 2.28 -8.27 -24.77
N ARG A 347 2.46 -9.01 -25.87
CA ARG A 347 3.76 -9.45 -26.37
C ARG A 347 4.41 -8.48 -27.36
N SER A 348 3.77 -7.36 -27.67
CA SER A 348 4.38 -6.34 -28.52
C SER A 348 4.95 -5.25 -27.63
N LEU A 349 6.19 -4.87 -27.90
CA LEU A 349 6.84 -3.72 -27.28
C LEU A 349 7.12 -2.66 -28.35
N PRO A 350 7.26 -1.38 -27.97
CA PRO A 350 7.67 -0.33 -28.91
C PRO A 350 8.97 -0.70 -29.63
N HIS A 351 9.12 -0.31 -30.90
CA HIS A 351 10.37 -0.55 -31.64
C HIS A 351 11.59 0.13 -30.99
N ASP A 352 11.37 1.29 -30.36
CA ASP A 352 12.43 2.04 -29.67
C ASP A 352 12.96 1.28 -28.44
N VAL A 353 12.14 0.40 -27.85
CA VAL A 353 12.54 -0.48 -26.74
C VAL A 353 13.47 -1.59 -27.22
N GLU A 354 13.24 -2.14 -28.42
CA GLU A 354 14.10 -3.19 -28.99
C GLU A 354 15.52 -2.67 -29.24
N GLN A 355 15.67 -1.43 -29.69
CA GLN A 355 16.98 -0.82 -29.93
C GLN A 355 17.72 -0.56 -28.61
N ALA A 356 17.02 -0.06 -27.60
CA ALA A 356 17.61 0.22 -26.29
C ALA A 356 17.97 -1.06 -25.52
N ALA A 357 17.24 -2.16 -25.71
CA ALA A 357 17.58 -3.46 -25.11
C ALA A 357 18.79 -4.15 -25.76
N ALA A 358 19.22 -3.71 -26.95
CA ALA A 358 20.37 -4.24 -27.67
C ALA A 358 21.68 -3.44 -27.47
N ALA A 359 21.60 -2.27 -26.82
CA ALA A 359 22.72 -1.37 -26.55
C ALA A 359 23.37 -1.65 -25.19
#